data_AF-A0A6P1TP15-F1
#
_entry.id   AF-A0A6P1TP15-F1
#
_cell.length_a   1.000
_cell.length_b   1.000
_cell.length_c   1.000
_cell.angle_alpha   90.00
_cell.angle_beta   90.00
_cell.angle_gamma   90.00
#
_symmetry.space_group_name_H-M   'P 1'
#
loop_
_entity.id
_entity.type
_entity.pdbx_description
1 polymer ?
#
loop_
_entity_poly.entity_id
_entity_poly.type
_entity_poly.pdbx_seq_one_letter_code
_entity_poly.pdbx_strand_id
1 'polypeptide(L)'
;MISSSLRVFLTIGLALYFFLIFTLLKRKTLSLKYTLLWIFGGAGMAILLIFPEILNWFIHIVDIKLASNGLFAIILFFILIILISITSIVSKQSDNIKRLVQDNALLEKRIRDLETKAETEDISIKN
;
A
#
# COMPACT_ATOMS: atom_id res chain seq x y z
N MET A 1 -11.82 14.00 -29.86
CA MET A 1 -10.40 14.23 -29.53
C MET A 1 -10.30 14.44 -28.03
N ILE A 2 -9.45 13.69 -27.32
CA ILE A 2 -9.20 13.94 -25.89
C ILE A 2 -8.59 15.33 -25.79
N SER A 3 -9.25 16.23 -25.05
CA SER A 3 -8.81 17.62 -24.87
C SER A 3 -7.40 17.65 -24.29
N SER A 4 -6.52 18.47 -24.87
CA SER A 4 -5.13 18.63 -24.45
C SER A 4 -5.00 18.98 -22.96
N SER A 5 -5.99 19.67 -22.40
CA SER A 5 -6.06 20.02 -20.98
C SER A 5 -6.14 18.78 -20.08
N LEU A 6 -6.86 17.73 -20.49
CA LEU A 6 -6.98 16.49 -19.72
C LEU A 6 -5.68 15.70 -19.75
N ARG A 7 -4.99 15.69 -20.89
CA ARG A 7 -3.67 15.05 -21.02
C ARG A 7 -2.66 15.70 -20.08
N VAL A 8 -2.56 17.02 -20.08
CA VAL A 8 -1.64 17.76 -19.20
C VAL A 8 -1.93 17.49 -17.73
N PHE A 9 -3.20 17.51 -17.32
CA PHE A 9 -3.58 17.24 -15.94
C PHE A 9 -3.21 15.81 -15.50
N LEU A 10 -3.46 14.81 -16.36
CA LEU A 10 -3.09 13.42 -16.12
C LEU A 10 -1.56 13.23 -16.04
N THR A 11 -0.80 13.89 -16.92
CA THR A 11 0.67 13.83 -16.90
C THR A 11 1.25 14.43 -15.61
N ILE A 12 0.72 15.57 -15.15
CA ILE A 12 1.12 16.18 -13.88
C ILE A 12 0.77 15.26 -12.71
N GLY A 13 -0.43 14.68 -12.70
CA GLY A 13 -0.86 13.71 -11.68
C GLY A 13 0.06 12.48 -11.62
N LEU A 14 0.46 11.96 -12.78
CA LEU A 14 1.38 10.83 -12.89
C LEU A 14 2.79 11.19 -12.40
N ALA A 15 3.31 12.36 -12.77
CA ALA A 15 4.60 12.83 -12.29
C ALA A 15 4.62 13.00 -10.76
N LEU A 16 3.54 13.55 -10.20
CA LEU A 16 3.38 13.72 -8.76
C LEU A 16 3.23 12.38 -8.03
N TYR A 17 2.54 11.42 -8.64
CA TYR A 17 2.46 10.03 -8.17
C TYR A 17 3.85 9.38 -8.10
N PHE A 18 4.64 9.44 -9.18
CA PHE A 18 6.00 8.89 -9.19
C PHE A 18 6.90 9.60 -8.18
N PHE A 19 6.77 10.92 -8.03
CA PHE A 19 7.50 11.68 -7.02
C PHE A 19 7.17 11.24 -5.59
N LEU A 20 5.88 11.00 -5.30
CA LEU A 20 5.43 10.43 -4.03
C LEU A 20 6.04 9.04 -3.80
N ILE A 21 5.96 8.13 -4.79
CA ILE A 21 6.57 6.80 -4.71
C ILE A 21 8.08 6.88 -4.44
N PHE A 22 8.78 7.77 -5.14
CA PHE A 22 10.23 7.96 -4.97
C PHE A 22 10.55 8.49 -3.57
N THR A 23 9.73 9.40 -3.05
CA THR A 23 9.87 9.94 -1.70
C THR A 23 9.60 8.88 -0.62
N LEU A 24 8.58 8.03 -0.82
CA LEU A 24 8.26 6.90 0.05
C LEU A 24 9.36 5.82 0.03
N LEU A 25 9.95 5.55 -1.15
CA LEU A 25 11.09 4.64 -1.31
C LEU A 25 12.34 5.16 -0.59
N LYS A 26 12.63 6.46 -0.72
CA LYS A 26 13.78 7.12 -0.09
C LYS A 26 13.68 7.12 1.44
N ARG A 27 12.46 7.17 2.00
CA ARG A 27 12.23 7.13 3.45
C ARG A 27 12.33 5.74 4.08
N LYS A 28 12.63 4.66 3.33
CA LYS A 28 12.79 3.26 3.79
C LYS A 28 11.67 2.74 4.73
N THR A 29 10.51 3.40 4.76
CA THR A 29 9.44 3.10 5.75
C THR A 29 8.53 1.96 5.29
N LEU A 30 8.63 1.53 4.03
CA LEU A 30 7.93 0.39 3.47
C LEU A 30 8.89 -0.74 3.11
N SER A 31 8.49 -1.97 3.43
CA SER A 31 9.23 -3.16 2.98
C SER A 31 9.31 -3.17 1.44
N LEU A 32 10.49 -3.53 0.92
CA LEU A 32 10.83 -3.50 -0.51
C LEU A 32 9.78 -4.17 -1.41
N LYS A 33 9.10 -5.21 -0.90
CA LYS A 33 8.03 -5.93 -1.60
C LYS A 33 6.82 -5.05 -1.91
N TYR A 34 6.49 -4.10 -1.04
CA TYR A 34 5.30 -3.26 -1.18
C TYR A 34 5.52 -2.12 -2.18
N THR A 35 6.71 -1.53 -2.18
CA THR A 35 7.06 -0.49 -3.15
C THR A 35 7.14 -1.06 -4.57
N LEU A 36 7.51 -2.34 -4.71
CA LEU A 36 7.54 -3.02 -6.00
C LEU A 36 6.14 -3.11 -6.63
N LEU A 37 5.10 -3.41 -5.84
CA LEU A 37 3.71 -3.48 -6.32
C LEU A 37 3.20 -2.11 -6.80
N TRP A 38 3.54 -1.04 -6.06
CA TRP A 38 3.20 0.33 -6.43
C TRP A 38 3.97 0.83 -7.66
N ILE A 39 5.25 0.49 -7.78
CA ILE A 39 6.04 0.81 -8.99
C ILE A 39 5.44 0.09 -10.21
N PHE A 40 5.01 -1.16 -10.07
CA PHE A 40 4.39 -1.92 -11.17
C PHE A 40 3.04 -1.34 -11.57
N GLY A 41 2.19 -0.98 -10.61
CA GLY A 41 0.90 -0.33 -10.87
C GLY A 41 1.05 1.04 -11.52
N GLY A 42 1.98 1.85 -11.02
CA GLY A 42 2.35 3.15 -11.59
C GLY A 42 2.92 3.05 -13.00
N ALA A 43 3.76 2.05 -13.25
CA ALA A 43 4.29 1.77 -14.58
C ALA A 43 3.17 1.38 -15.56
N GLY A 44 2.21 0.55 -15.14
CA GLY A 44 1.03 0.23 -15.94
C GLY A 44 0.21 1.48 -16.31
N MET A 45 -0.03 2.37 -15.35
CA MET A 45 -0.68 3.66 -15.60
C MET A 45 0.13 4.57 -16.53
N ALA A 46 1.45 4.62 -16.37
CA ALA A 46 2.33 5.41 -17.23
C ALA A 46 2.29 4.93 -18.68
N ILE A 47 2.32 3.61 -18.88
CA ILE A 47 2.20 2.99 -20.21
C ILE A 47 0.87 3.37 -20.86
N LEU A 48 -0.24 3.32 -20.11
CA LEU A 48 -1.56 3.73 -20.60
C LEU A 48 -1.63 5.23 -20.97
N LEU A 49 -0.91 6.10 -20.25
CA LEU A 49 -0.82 7.53 -20.58
C LEU A 49 0.03 7.80 -21.83
N ILE A 50 1.18 7.13 -21.95
CA ILE A 50 2.14 7.34 -23.03
C ILE A 50 1.62 6.74 -24.34
N PHE A 51 0.90 5.61 -24.27
CA PHE A 51 0.30 4.91 -25.41
C PHE A 51 -1.24 4.99 -25.38
N PRO A 52 -1.83 6.12 -25.79
CA PRO A 52 -3.29 6.29 -25.87
C PRO A 52 -3.94 5.40 -26.93
N GLU A 53 -3.17 4.79 -27.84
CA GLU A 53 -3.69 3.84 -28.83
C GLU A 53 -4.21 2.54 -28.18
N ILE A 54 -3.56 2.06 -27.12
CA ILE A 54 -3.99 0.87 -26.36
C ILE A 54 -5.33 1.16 -25.67
N LEU A 55 -5.47 2.37 -25.13
CA LEU A 55 -6.70 2.84 -24.52
C LEU A 55 -7.84 2.95 -25.55
N ASN A 56 -7.56 3.48 -26.75
CA ASN A 56 -8.54 3.53 -27.84
C ASN A 56 -8.97 2.13 -28.28
N TRP A 57 -8.06 1.14 -28.29
CA TRP A 57 -8.39 -0.25 -28.59
C TRP A 57 -9.36 -0.86 -27.57
N PHE A 58 -9.12 -0.61 -26.27
CA PHE A 58 -10.05 -1.01 -25.20
C PHE A 58 -11.41 -0.31 -25.31
N ILE A 59 -11.44 1.00 -25.59
CA ILE A 59 -12.69 1.76 -25.77
C ILE A 59 -13.51 1.21 -26.94
N HIS A 60 -12.85 0.80 -28.02
CA HIS A 60 -13.50 0.17 -29.18
C HIS A 60 -14.11 -1.20 -28.87
N ILE A 61 -13.50 -2.00 -27.98
CA ILE A 61 -14.05 -3.29 -27.55
C ILE A 61 -15.27 -3.11 -26.64
N VAL A 62 -15.28 -2.07 -25.80
CA VAL A 62 -16.33 -1.84 -24.80
C VAL A 62 -17.49 -0.99 -25.36
N ASP A 63 -17.40 -0.51 -26.61
CA ASP A 63 -18.41 0.30 -27.33
C ASP A 63 -18.93 1.52 -26.54
N ILE A 64 -18.04 2.18 -25.79
CA ILE A 64 -18.40 3.36 -24.98
C ILE A 64 -18.41 4.60 -25.89
N LYS A 65 -19.62 5.06 -26.24
CA LYS A 65 -19.88 6.22 -27.14
C LYS A 65 -19.17 7.53 -26.79
N LEU A 66 -18.68 7.72 -25.55
CA LEU A 66 -17.85 8.87 -25.15
C LEU A 66 -16.51 8.38 -24.58
N ALA A 67 -15.41 8.71 -25.26
CA ALA A 67 -14.03 8.38 -24.84
C ALA A 67 -13.69 8.85 -23.41
N SER A 68 -14.37 9.89 -22.91
CA SER A 68 -14.28 10.37 -21.52
C SER A 68 -14.72 9.30 -20.51
N ASN A 69 -15.82 8.60 -20.77
CA ASN A 69 -16.40 7.65 -19.82
C ASN A 69 -15.58 6.35 -19.71
N GLY A 70 -14.93 5.93 -20.80
CA GLY A 70 -14.01 4.79 -20.79
C GLY A 70 -12.76 5.06 -19.94
N LEU A 71 -12.23 6.27 -20.02
CA LEU A 71 -11.14 6.72 -19.14
C LEU A 71 -11.54 6.70 -17.67
N PHE A 72 -12.73 7.20 -17.33
CA PHE A 72 -13.25 7.13 -15.96
C PHE A 72 -13.40 5.69 -15.48
N ALA A 73 -13.95 4.78 -16.29
CA ALA A 73 -14.10 3.38 -15.92
C ALA A 73 -12.74 2.71 -15.64
N ILE A 74 -11.73 2.97 -16.45
CA ILE A 74 -10.38 2.43 -16.28
C ILE A 74 -9.70 3.01 -15.03
N ILE A 75 -9.80 4.32 -14.81
CA ILE A 75 -9.27 4.96 -13.60
C ILE A 75 -9.96 4.40 -12.35
N LEU A 76 -11.27 4.21 -12.39
CA LEU A 76 -12.05 3.68 -11.27
C LEU A 76 -11.70 2.21 -11.00
N PHE A 77 -11.50 1.40 -12.03
CA PHE A 77 -10.98 0.03 -11.91
C PHE A 77 -9.58 0.00 -11.29
N PHE A 78 -8.68 0.89 -11.72
CA PHE A 78 -7.36 1.04 -11.09
C PHE A 78 -7.45 1.46 -9.62
N ILE A 79 -8.34 2.39 -9.28
CA ILE A 79 -8.58 2.81 -7.90
C ILE A 79 -9.06 1.62 -7.06
N LEU A 80 -9.95 0.77 -7.58
CA LEU A 80 -10.40 -0.44 -6.88
C LEU A 80 -9.24 -1.40 -6.61
N ILE A 81 -8.35 -1.63 -7.59
CA ILE A 81 -7.15 -2.45 -7.40
C ILE A 81 -6.25 -1.86 -6.31
N ILE A 82 -6.05 -0.54 -6.33
CA ILE A 82 -5.26 0.16 -5.32
C ILE A 82 -5.91 0.02 -3.93
N LEU A 83 -7.22 0.17 -3.81
CA LEU A 83 -7.94 0.00 -2.55
C LEU A 83 -7.79 -1.41 -1.99
N ILE A 84 -7.92 -2.44 -2.82
CA ILE A 84 -7.71 -3.83 -2.41
C ILE A 84 -6.26 -4.06 -1.96
N SER A 85 -5.30 -3.49 -2.69
CA SER A 85 -3.88 -3.56 -2.33
C SER A 85 -3.60 -2.91 -0.97
N ILE A 86 -4.09 -1.68 -0.75
CA ILE A 86 -3.96 -0.97 0.54
C ILE A 86 -4.64 -1.76 1.66
N THR A 87 -5.84 -2.29 1.41
CA THR A 87 -6.58 -3.11 2.39
C THR A 87 -5.77 -4.36 2.80
N SER A 88 -5.15 -5.05 1.83
CA SER A 88 -4.29 -6.21 2.11
C SER A 88 -3.06 -5.82 2.93
N ILE A 89 -2.46 -4.65 2.66
CA ILE A 89 -1.32 -4.12 3.41
C ILE A 89 -1.72 -3.83 4.87
N VAL A 90 -2.83 -3.12 5.08
CA VAL A 90 -3.36 -2.79 6.41
C VAL A 90 -3.67 -4.07 7.20
N SER A 91 -4.27 -5.07 6.54
CA SER A 91 -4.54 -6.38 7.17
C SER A 91 -3.25 -7.04 7.66
N LYS A 92 -2.19 -7.07 6.85
CA LYS A 92 -0.91 -7.67 7.26
C LYS A 92 -0.19 -6.87 8.34
N GLN A 93 -0.29 -5.55 8.33
CA GLN A 93 0.23 -4.71 9.41
C GLN A 93 -0.51 -4.97 10.73
N SER A 94 -1.84 -5.12 10.69
CA SER A 94 -2.64 -5.49 11.86
C SER A 94 -2.18 -6.81 12.48
N ASP A 95 -1.90 -7.82 11.66
CA ASP A 95 -1.41 -9.12 12.14
C ASP A 95 -0.02 -9.02 12.79
N ASN A 96 0.88 -8.20 12.26
CA ASN A 96 2.19 -7.97 12.87
C ASN A 96 2.07 -7.25 14.22
N ILE A 97 1.18 -6.25 14.32
CA ILE A 97 0.91 -5.56 15.58
C ILE A 97 0.38 -6.55 16.62
N LYS A 98 -0.57 -7.42 16.25
CA LYS A 98 -1.08 -8.47 17.15
C LYS A 98 0.04 -9.38 17.66
N ARG A 99 0.96 -9.81 16.79
CA ARG A 99 2.13 -10.61 17.20
C ARG A 99 3.03 -9.87 18.18
N LEU A 100 3.36 -8.61 17.90
CA LEU A 100 4.18 -7.79 18.80
C LEU A 100 3.52 -7.61 20.17
N VAL A 101 2.20 -7.42 20.22
CA VAL A 101 1.46 -7.34 21.48
C VAL A 101 1.53 -8.67 22.24
N GLN A 102 1.40 -9.81 21.55
CA GLN A 102 1.53 -11.14 22.15
C GLN A 102 2.94 -11.39 22.70
N ASP A 103 3.97 -11.06 21.93
CA ASP A 103 5.36 -11.19 22.37
C ASP A 103 5.63 -10.32 23.59
N ASN A 104 5.11 -9.09 23.61
CA ASN A 104 5.24 -8.20 24.76
C ASN A 104 4.52 -8.75 26.01
N ALA A 105 3.30 -9.27 25.86
CA ALA A 105 2.58 -9.90 26.96
C ALA A 105 3.31 -11.13 27.54
N LEU A 106 3.96 -11.92 26.68
CA LEU A 106 4.78 -13.05 27.13
C LEU A 106 6.02 -12.58 27.90
N LEU A 107 6.66 -11.50 27.46
CA LEU A 107 7.80 -10.90 28.15
C LEU A 107 7.38 -10.33 29.52
N GLU A 108 6.27 -9.61 29.59
CA GLU A 108 5.73 -9.07 30.84
C GLU A 108 5.43 -10.19 31.85
N LYS A 109 4.85 -11.31 31.38
CA LYS A 109 4.63 -12.48 32.22
C LYS A 109 5.93 -13.06 32.75
N ARG A 110 6.96 -13.21 31.90
CA ARG A 110 8.26 -13.75 32.33
C ARG A 110 8.92 -12.87 33.38
N ILE A 111 8.83 -11.54 33.24
CA ILE A 111 9.35 -10.60 34.24
C ILE A 111 8.65 -10.82 35.57
N ARG A 112 7.30 -10.86 35.57
CA ARG A 112 6.51 -11.09 36.79
C ARG A 112 6.83 -12.43 37.47
N ASP A 113 6.98 -13.50 36.69
CA ASP A 113 7.33 -14.83 37.21
C ASP A 113 8.73 -14.84 37.84
N LEU A 114 9.68 -14.05 37.31
CA LEU A 114 11.02 -13.89 37.89
C LEU A 114 10.99 -13.05 39.17
N GLU A 115 10.22 -11.96 39.20
CA GLU A 115 10.03 -11.12 40.39
C GLU A 115 9.42 -11.93 41.55
N THR A 116 8.40 -12.74 41.27
CA THR A 116 7.77 -13.60 42.30
C THR A 116 8.73 -14.65 42.86
N LYS A 117 9.60 -15.23 42.02
CA LYS A 117 10.62 -16.18 42.48
C LYS A 117 11.67 -15.51 43.36
N ALA A 118 12.14 -14.32 42.99
CA ALA A 118 13.09 -13.56 43.79
C ALA A 118 12.51 -13.22 45.18
N GLU A 119 11.25 -12.79 45.25
CA GLU A 119 10.55 -12.55 46.53
C GLU A 119 10.43 -13.82 47.38
N THR A 120 10.16 -14.96 46.76
CA THR A 120 10.01 -16.24 47.48
C THR A 120 11.36 -16.74 48.03
N GLU A 121 12.45 -16.56 47.30
CA GLU A 121 13.81 -16.91 47.76
C GLU A 121 14.25 -16.02 48.94
N ASP A 122 13.96 -14.71 48.91
CA ASP A 122 14.29 -13.79 50.00
C ASP A 122 13.54 -14.13 51.31
N ILE A 123 12.28 -14.58 51.21
CA ILE A 123 11.50 -15.02 52.38
C ILE A 123 12.09 -16.31 52.98
N SER A 124 12.60 -17.22 52.13
CA SER A 124 13.22 -18.47 52.59
C SER A 124 14.57 -18.26 53.28
N ILE A 125 15.30 -17.19 52.99
CA ILE A 125 16.60 -16.89 53.62
C ILE A 125 16.41 -16.22 55.00
N LYS A 126 15.27 -15.59 55.24
CA LYS A 126 14.96 -14.86 56.48
C LYS A 126 14.35 -15.71 57.60
N ASN A 127 13.82 -16.90 57.29
CA ASN A 127 13.26 -17.85 58.26
C ASN A 127 14.29 -18.92 58.62
#